data_AF-A0A948ZQS3-F1
#
_entry.id   AF-A0A948ZQS3-F1
#
_cell.length_a   1.000
_cell.length_b   1.000
_cell.length_c   1.000
_cell.angle_alpha   90.00
_cell.angle_beta   90.00
_cell.angle_gamma   90.00
#
_symmetry.space_group_name_H-M   'P 1'
#
loop_
_entity.id
_entity.type
_entity.pdbx_description
1 polymer ?
#
loop_
_entity_poly.entity_id
_entity_poly.type
_entity_poly.pdbx_seq_one_letter_code
_entity_poly.pdbx_strand_id
1 'polypeptide(L)'
;MTKEKPDIKNLSDNLKKLSDIADWFDNREDADIEQGLEKVKEAVVLIKASKERLKEIENEFEEIKKEIDIDGEKEEDNSKQDV
;
A
#
# COMPACT_ATOMS: atom_id res chain seq x y z
N MET A 1 21.00 -21.04 4.79
CA MET A 1 20.61 -19.65 5.13
C MET A 1 20.31 -18.92 3.84
N THR A 2 19.08 -19.03 3.37
CA THR A 2 18.59 -18.32 2.18
C THR A 2 18.36 -16.86 2.57
N LYS A 3 19.19 -15.95 2.04
CA LYS A 3 18.96 -14.51 2.13
C LYS A 3 17.75 -14.21 1.24
N GLU A 4 16.57 -14.12 1.84
CA GLU A 4 15.36 -13.71 1.14
C GLU A 4 15.53 -12.25 0.67
N LYS A 5 15.28 -12.03 -0.62
CA LYS A 5 15.17 -10.69 -1.19
C LYS A 5 14.10 -9.93 -0.42
N PRO A 6 14.28 -8.63 -0.11
CA PRO A 6 13.23 -7.86 0.52
C PRO A 6 11.97 -7.94 -0.34
N ASP A 7 10.89 -8.47 0.23
CA ASP A 7 9.60 -8.53 -0.44
C ASP A 7 9.05 -7.11 -0.55
N ILE A 8 9.19 -6.51 -1.73
CA ILE A 8 8.76 -5.14 -2.02
C ILE A 8 7.21 -5.03 -2.03
N LYS A 9 6.48 -6.15 -1.86
CA LYS A 9 5.02 -6.19 -1.89
C LYS A 9 4.33 -5.82 -0.58
N ASN A 10 5.02 -5.85 0.57
CA ASN A 10 4.39 -5.52 1.84
C ASN A 10 4.39 -4.01 2.09
N LEU A 11 3.19 -3.41 2.14
CA LEU A 11 3.02 -1.97 2.38
C LEU A 11 3.64 -1.51 3.71
N SER A 12 3.53 -2.32 4.77
CA SER A 12 4.10 -1.99 6.09
C SER A 12 5.63 -1.90 6.04
N ASP A 13 6.27 -2.84 5.35
CA ASP A 13 7.73 -2.85 5.19
C ASP A 13 8.21 -1.68 4.33
N ASN A 14 7.47 -1.31 3.29
CA ASN A 14 7.79 -0.15 2.46
C ASN A 14 7.66 1.15 3.26
N LEU A 15 6.60 1.30 4.07
CA LEU A 15 6.42 2.47 4.93
C LEU A 15 7.52 2.56 6.00
N LYS A 16 7.91 1.43 6.59
CA LYS A 16 9.01 1.37 7.55
C LYS A 16 10.32 1.83 6.92
N LYS A 17 10.68 1.30 5.74
CA LYS A 17 11.88 1.74 5.02
C LYS A 17 11.84 3.22 4.63
N LEU A 18 10.67 3.74 4.27
CA LEU A 18 10.52 5.17 3.98
C LEU A 18 10.75 6.02 5.24
N SER A 19 10.29 5.57 6.41
CA SER A 19 10.61 6.20 7.70
C SER A 19 12.12 6.16 7.96
N ASP A 20 12.76 5.01 7.77
CA ASP A 20 14.20 4.86 7.99
C ASP A 20 15.01 5.80 7.06
N ILE A 21 14.55 6.02 5.83
CA ILE A 21 15.16 6.98 4.89
C ILE A 21 14.97 8.42 5.38
N ALA A 22 13.77 8.80 5.83
CA ALA A 22 13.52 10.13 6.38
C ALA A 22 14.39 10.39 7.63
N ASP A 23 14.41 9.42 8.55
CA ASP A 23 15.24 9.48 9.76
C ASP A 23 16.73 9.60 9.42
N TRP A 24 17.20 8.96 8.34
CA TRP A 24 18.58 9.10 7.88
C TRP A 24 18.92 10.53 7.46
N PHE A 25 17.99 11.24 6.82
CA PHE A 25 18.18 12.65 6.44
C PHE A 25 18.15 13.58 7.65
N ASP A 26 17.24 13.34 8.60
CA ASP A 26 17.07 14.20 9.77
C ASP A 26 18.22 14.08 10.78
N ASN A 27 18.89 12.92 10.83
CA ASN A 27 19.95 12.63 11.82
C ASN A 27 21.38 12.87 11.31
N ARG A 28 21.60 13.49 10.13
CA ARG A 28 22.95 13.77 9.62
C ARG A 28 23.18 15.26 9.38
N GLU A 29 24.20 15.79 10.05
CA GLU A 29 24.66 17.19 9.93
C GLU A 29 25.50 17.40 8.64
N ASP A 30 26.24 16.38 8.19
CA ASP A 30 27.08 16.38 6.97
C ASP A 30 26.79 15.15 6.08
N ALA A 31 25.58 15.06 5.53
CA ALA A 31 25.23 13.97 4.63
C ALA A 31 25.96 14.08 3.27
N ASP A 32 26.65 13.01 2.88
CA ASP A 32 27.21 12.84 1.53
C ASP A 32 26.08 12.94 0.48
N ILE A 33 26.22 13.89 -0.45
CA ILE A 33 25.21 14.19 -1.47
C ILE A 33 24.96 12.98 -2.37
N GLU A 34 25.98 12.19 -2.70
CA GLU A 34 25.80 11.00 -3.54
C GLU A 34 24.96 9.95 -2.82
N GLN A 35 25.21 9.72 -1.53
CA GLN A 35 24.40 8.82 -0.70
C GLN A 35 22.97 9.33 -0.54
N GLY A 36 22.80 10.64 -0.37
CA GLY A 36 21.49 11.27 -0.34
C GLY A 36 20.71 11.02 -1.64
N LEU A 37 21.37 11.16 -2.79
CA LEU A 37 20.75 10.88 -4.09
C LEU A 37 20.35 9.40 -4.24
N GLU A 38 21.15 8.46 -3.75
CA GLU A 38 20.80 7.04 -3.73
C GLU A 38 19.57 6.76 -2.86
N LYS A 39 19.51 7.37 -1.66
CA LYS A 39 18.36 7.26 -0.74
C LYS A 39 17.08 7.83 -1.34
N VAL A 40 17.15 8.95 -2.06
CA VAL A 40 16.01 9.50 -2.80
C VAL A 40 15.54 8.55 -3.90
N LYS A 41 16.46 7.96 -4.68
CA LYS A 41 16.10 6.97 -5.71
C LYS A 41 15.42 5.74 -5.10
N GLU A 42 15.93 5.26 -3.98
CA GLU A 42 15.34 4.16 -3.21
C GLU A 42 13.91 4.51 -2.74
N ALA A 43 13.73 5.69 -2.14
CA ALA A 43 12.42 6.18 -1.71
C ALA A 43 11.42 6.27 -2.86
N VAL A 44 11.83 6.73 -4.04
CA VAL A 44 10.95 6.81 -5.22
C VAL A 44 10.43 5.42 -5.63
N VAL A 45 11.28 4.40 -5.59
CA VAL A 45 10.86 3.02 -5.91
C VAL A 45 9.86 2.51 -4.88
N LEU A 46 10.14 2.72 -3.58
CA LEU A 46 9.25 2.32 -2.49
C LEU A 46 7.89 3.03 -2.56
N ILE A 47 7.87 4.33 -2.84
CA ILE A 47 6.63 5.11 -2.97
C ILE A 47 5.78 4.59 -4.13
N LYS A 48 6.39 4.29 -5.28
CA LYS A 48 5.66 3.74 -6.43
C LYS A 48 5.01 2.39 -6.10
N ALA A 49 5.78 1.48 -5.50
CA ALA A 49 5.26 0.18 -5.08
C ALA A 49 4.14 0.31 -4.04
N SER A 50 4.30 1.19 -3.05
CA SER A 50 3.26 1.45 -2.03
C SER A 50 1.97 2.01 -2.63
N LYS A 51 2.06 2.93 -3.60
CA LYS A 51 0.89 3.49 -4.29
C LYS A 51 0.16 2.44 -5.11
N GLU A 52 0.88 1.56 -5.79
CA GLU A 52 0.30 0.45 -6.53
C GLU A 52 -0.44 -0.51 -5.59
N ARG A 53 0.19 -0.90 -4.47
CA ARG A 53 -0.45 -1.77 -3.47
C ARG A 53 -1.67 -1.12 -2.82
N LEU A 54 -1.65 0.17 -2.55
CA LEU A 54 -2.81 0.90 -2.02
C LEU A 54 -3.99 0.87 -3.00
N LYS A 55 -3.72 1.04 -4.30
CA LYS A 55 -4.75 0.96 -5.34
C LYS A 55 -5.37 -0.44 -5.44
N GLU A 56 -4.55 -1.49 -5.32
CA GLU A 56 -5.07 -2.86 -5.25
C GLU A 56 -6.02 -3.05 -4.05
N ILE A 57 -5.61 -2.58 -2.87
CA ILE A 57 -6.42 -2.65 -1.66
C ILE A 57 -7.73 -1.86 -1.83
N GLU A 58 -7.69 -0.67 -2.41
CA GLU A 58 -8.89 0.13 -2.70
C GLU A 58 -9.87 -0.62 -3.63
N ASN A 59 -9.36 -1.29 -4.67
CA ASN A 59 -10.19 -2.12 -5.54
C ASN A 59 -10.82 -3.30 -4.80
N GLU A 60 -10.05 -3.99 -3.95
CA GLU A 60 -10.56 -5.09 -3.11
C GLU A 60 -11.71 -4.61 -2.20
N PHE A 61 -11.60 -3.41 -1.61
CA PHE A 61 -12.69 -2.82 -0.82
C PHE A 61 -13.93 -2.48 -1.65
N GLU A 62 -13.75 -1.95 -2.87
CA GLU A 62 -14.86 -1.64 -3.77
C GLU A 62 -15.60 -2.91 -4.24
N GLU A 63 -14.88 -4.01 -4.43
CA GLU A 63 -15.49 -5.31 -4.73
C GLU A 63 -16.33 -5.83 -3.56
N ILE A 64 -15.79 -5.80 -2.34
CA ILE A 64 -16.52 -6.19 -1.12
C ILE A 64 -17.79 -5.34 -0.95
N LYS A 65 -17.71 -4.03 -1.18
CA LYS A 65 -18.86 -3.13 -1.08
C LYS A 65 -19.96 -3.52 -2.08
N LYS A 66 -19.60 -3.82 -3.33
CA LYS A 66 -20.56 -4.29 -4.33
C LYS A 66 -21.23 -5.60 -3.94
N GLU A 67 -20.47 -6.55 -3.37
CA GLU A 67 -21.05 -7.81 -2.89
C GLU A 67 -22.10 -7.55 -1.79
N ILE A 68 -21.79 -6.67 -0.83
CA ILE A 68 -22.73 -6.28 0.22
C ILE A 68 -23.98 -5.58 -0.35
N ASP A 69 -23.81 -4.64 -1.27
CA ASP A 69 -24.92 -3.90 -1.88
C ASP A 69 -25.81 -4.84 -2.72
N ILE A 70 -25.21 -5.73 -3.52
CA ILE A 70 -25.93 -6.73 -4.32
C ILE A 70 -26.75 -7.68 -3.43
N ASP A 71 -26.18 -8.11 -2.30
CA ASP A 71 -26.87 -9.01 -1.39
C ASP A 71 -27.99 -8.30 -0.61
N GLY A 72 -27.85 -7.01 -0.32
CA GLY A 72 -28.92 -6.16 0.21
C GLY A 72 -30.09 -5.95 -0.76
N GLU A 73 -29.81 -5.77 -2.06
CA GLU A 73 -30.86 -5.60 -3.09
C GLU A 73 -31.65 -6.88 -3.37
N LYS A 74 -31.02 -8.06 -3.27
CA LYS A 74 -31.69 -9.37 -3.46
C LYS A 74 -32.71 -9.70 -2.35
N GLU A 75 -32.52 -9.17 -1.14
CA GLU A 75 -33.47 -9.39 -0.03
C GLU A 75 -34.76 -8.56 -0.20
N GLU A 76 -34.69 -7.37 -0.82
CA GLU A 76 -35.87 -6.51 -1.02
C GLU A 76 -36.80 -7.01 -2.14
N ASP A 77 -36.26 -7.64 -3.20
CA ASP A 77 -37.05 -8.09 -4.36
C ASP A 77 -37.89 -9.34 -4.04
N ASN A 78 -37.41 -10.23 -3.18
CA ASN A 78 -38.16 -11.41 -2.73
C ASN A 78 -39.33 -11.09 -1.77
N SER A 79 -39.43 -9.87 -1.24
CA SER A 79 -40.48 -9.48 -0.30
C SER A 79 -41.77 -8.97 -0.95
N LYS A 80 -41.76 -8.71 -2.28
CA LYS A 80 -42.88 -8.08 -3.00
C LYS A 80 -43.77 -9.05 -3.78
N GLN A 81 -43.52 -10.35 -3.71
CA GLN A 81 -44.18 -11.35 -4.57
C GLN A 81 -45.29 -12.16 -3.89
N ASP A 82 -45.55 -11.92 -2.60
CA ASP A 82 -46.61 -12.57 -1.82
C ASP A 82 -47.68 -11.57 -1.33
N VAL A 83 -48.41 -10.90 -2.25
CA VAL A 83 -49.73 -10.27 -1.95
C VAL A 83 -50.67 -10.38 -3.16
#